data_AF-A0A961EIN7-F1
#
_entry.id   AF-A0A961EIN7-F1
#
_cell.length_a   1.000
_cell.length_b   1.000
_cell.length_c   1.000
_cell.angle_alpha   90.00
_cell.angle_beta   90.00
_cell.angle_gamma   90.00
#
_symmetry.space_group_name_H-M   'P 1'
#
loop_
_entity.id
_entity.type
_entity.pdbx_description
1 polymer ?
#
loop_
_entity_poly.entity_id
_entity_poly.type
_entity_poly.pdbx_seq_one_letter_code
_entity_poly.pdbx_strand_id
1 'polypeptide(L)'
;MGSASTTRLDPDQVHVTVVRLGDRIHARFPHRGLNKVAAQLATIAAQVQDEAPALRTRASVVSWLARVVGAGILVATAALFVITIRDALAHGPDRSFEWVPLIESIINDLVFAGIALFFLIALPERLMRRELLGVLHRLRSLAHIVDMHQLTKDPERLRPDFVKTSKSVEPGLERDELEHYLDYCSELLSLIGKVAALCAEETQDAVVLDTIVAIETMTTQMAGKIWQKIS
;
A
#
# COMPACT_ATOMS: atom_id res chain seq x y z
N MET A 1 1.77 -17.39 -24.89
CA MET A 1 2.26 -16.00 -24.85
C MET A 1 1.04 -15.11 -24.73
N GLY A 2 0.69 -14.71 -23.50
CA GLY A 2 -0.45 -13.82 -23.26
C GLY A 2 -0.20 -12.45 -23.90
N SER A 3 -1.23 -11.86 -24.49
CA SER A 3 -1.19 -10.52 -25.07
C SER A 3 -0.74 -9.51 -24.00
N ALA A 4 0.48 -8.99 -24.12
CA ALA A 4 0.97 -7.94 -23.24
C ALA A 4 0.09 -6.70 -23.43
N SER A 5 -0.72 -6.38 -22.42
CA SER A 5 -1.40 -5.09 -22.33
C SER A 5 -0.33 -4.00 -22.22
N THR A 6 -0.33 -3.02 -23.13
CA THR A 6 0.60 -1.88 -23.08
C THR A 6 0.17 -0.81 -22.07
N THR A 7 -0.99 -0.99 -21.43
CA THR A 7 -1.64 0.03 -20.59
C THR A 7 -1.59 -0.30 -19.10
N ARG A 8 -1.14 -1.50 -18.71
CA ARG A 8 -1.11 -1.95 -17.31
C ARG A 8 0.17 -2.72 -17.01
N LEU A 9 0.67 -2.57 -15.78
CA LEU A 9 1.76 -3.39 -15.26
C LEU A 9 1.27 -4.82 -14.99
N ASP A 10 1.95 -5.83 -15.54
CA ASP A 10 1.59 -7.23 -15.36
C ASP A 10 2.18 -7.80 -14.05
N PRO A 11 1.35 -8.17 -13.05
CA PRO A 11 1.82 -8.70 -11.77
C PRO A 11 2.66 -9.97 -11.92
N ASP A 12 2.30 -10.85 -12.85
CA ASP A 12 2.98 -12.13 -13.09
C ASP A 12 4.40 -11.87 -13.61
N GLN A 13 4.54 -10.93 -14.56
CA GLN A 13 5.84 -10.57 -15.12
C GLN A 13 6.74 -9.90 -14.10
N VAL A 14 6.17 -9.05 -13.23
CA VAL A 14 6.94 -8.42 -12.14
C VAL A 14 7.44 -9.48 -11.16
N HIS A 15 6.56 -10.40 -10.71
CA HIS A 15 6.96 -11.48 -9.82
C HIS A 15 8.05 -12.37 -10.43
N VAL A 16 7.90 -12.79 -11.70
CA VAL A 16 8.92 -13.56 -12.43
C VAL A 16 10.25 -12.80 -12.51
N THR A 17 10.22 -11.49 -12.72
CA THR A 17 11.43 -10.66 -12.78
C THR A 17 12.13 -10.59 -11.42
N VAL A 18 11.37 -10.48 -10.33
CA VAL A 18 11.90 -10.52 -8.96
C VAL A 18 12.57 -11.86 -8.65
N VAL A 19 11.93 -12.98 -9.00
CA VAL A 19 12.51 -14.32 -8.80
C VAL A 19 13.81 -14.46 -9.58
N ARG A 20 13.82 -14.05 -10.86
CA ARG A 20 15.03 -14.11 -11.71
C ARG A 20 16.18 -13.26 -11.15
N LEU A 21 15.88 -12.10 -10.57
CA LEU A 21 16.91 -11.30 -9.89
C LEU A 21 17.44 -12.02 -8.65
N GLY A 22 16.56 -12.64 -7.86
CA GLY A 22 16.95 -13.47 -6.72
C GLY A 22 17.92 -14.59 -7.11
N ASP A 23 17.62 -15.32 -8.19
CA ASP A 23 18.48 -16.38 -8.71
C ASP A 23 19.86 -15.87 -9.14
N ARG A 24 19.91 -14.71 -9.81
CA ARG A 24 21.16 -14.04 -10.21
C ARG A 24 21.99 -13.62 -9.00
N ILE A 25 21.35 -13.06 -7.98
CA ILE A 25 21.99 -12.68 -6.71
C ILE A 25 22.54 -13.94 -6.03
N HIS A 26 21.77 -15.02 -5.97
CA HIS A 26 22.18 -16.26 -5.32
C HIS A 26 23.36 -16.92 -6.03
N ALA A 27 23.32 -16.99 -7.36
CA ALA A 27 24.39 -17.57 -8.16
C ALA A 27 25.74 -16.86 -7.97
N ARG A 28 25.72 -15.54 -7.73
CA ARG A 28 26.95 -14.75 -7.53
C ARG A 28 27.34 -14.59 -6.06
N PHE A 29 26.37 -14.46 -5.16
CA PHE A 29 26.58 -14.09 -3.76
C PHE A 29 25.81 -15.01 -2.80
N PRO A 30 26.03 -16.34 -2.81
CA PRO A 30 25.15 -17.32 -2.15
C PRO A 30 25.01 -17.10 -0.63
N HIS A 31 26.02 -16.53 0.02
CA HIS A 31 26.06 -16.33 1.47
C HIS A 31 25.75 -14.89 1.93
N ARG A 32 25.40 -13.98 1.02
CA ARG A 32 25.14 -12.58 1.37
C ARG A 32 23.67 -12.34 1.76
N GLY A 33 23.46 -11.34 2.62
CA GLY A 33 22.13 -10.98 3.13
C GLY A 33 21.12 -10.56 2.06
N LEU A 34 21.62 -10.11 0.89
CA LEU A 34 20.80 -9.69 -0.25
C LEU A 34 19.87 -10.80 -0.77
N ASN A 35 20.23 -12.07 -0.61
CA ASN A 35 19.35 -13.20 -0.92
C ASN A 35 18.05 -13.18 -0.11
N LYS A 36 18.13 -12.83 1.18
CA LYS A 36 16.95 -12.74 2.06
C LYS A 36 16.05 -11.59 1.63
N VAL A 37 16.65 -10.48 1.19
CA VAL A 37 15.91 -9.32 0.68
C VAL A 37 15.17 -9.68 -0.62
N ALA A 38 15.86 -10.33 -1.56
CA ALA A 38 15.25 -10.77 -2.82
C ALA A 38 14.12 -11.78 -2.60
N ALA A 39 14.31 -12.76 -1.71
CA ALA A 39 13.27 -13.73 -1.35
C ALA A 39 12.05 -13.06 -0.69
N GLN A 40 12.28 -12.08 0.19
CA GLN A 40 11.21 -11.33 0.81
C GLN A 40 10.45 -10.46 -0.20
N LEU A 41 11.15 -9.85 -1.17
CA LEU A 41 10.52 -9.12 -2.26
C LEU A 41 9.67 -10.06 -3.13
N ALA A 42 10.17 -11.26 -3.45
CA ALA A 42 9.43 -12.26 -4.22
C ALA A 42 8.14 -12.66 -3.49
N THR A 43 8.22 -12.87 -2.17
CA THR A 43 7.05 -13.19 -1.33
C THR A 43 6.02 -12.06 -1.36
N ILE A 44 6.45 -10.79 -1.27
CA ILE A 44 5.53 -9.65 -1.34
C ILE A 44 4.93 -9.52 -2.74
N ALA A 45 5.72 -9.71 -3.80
CA ALA A 45 5.25 -9.65 -5.18
C ALA A 45 4.21 -10.75 -5.48
N ALA A 46 4.45 -11.98 -5.02
CA ALA A 46 3.49 -13.09 -5.11
C ALA A 46 2.21 -12.77 -4.34
N GLN A 47 2.32 -12.21 -3.13
CA GLN A 47 1.16 -11.78 -2.36
C GLN A 47 0.32 -10.75 -3.12
N VAL A 48 0.96 -9.74 -3.73
CA VAL A 48 0.25 -8.72 -4.53
C VAL A 48 -0.41 -9.35 -5.76
N GLN A 49 0.24 -10.31 -6.41
CA GLN A 49 -0.31 -11.06 -7.55
C GLN A 49 -1.57 -11.87 -7.15
N ASP A 50 -1.49 -12.65 -6.08
CA ASP A 50 -2.54 -13.59 -5.68
C ASP A 50 -3.70 -12.91 -4.93
N GLU A 51 -3.40 -11.89 -4.11
CA GLU A 51 -4.40 -11.26 -3.25
C GLU A 51 -5.13 -10.10 -3.93
N ALA A 52 -4.60 -9.50 -5.00
CA ALA A 52 -5.26 -8.42 -5.73
C ALA A 52 -6.72 -8.73 -6.16
N PRO A 53 -7.01 -9.89 -6.80
CA PRO A 53 -8.39 -10.26 -7.13
C PRO A 53 -9.28 -10.47 -5.90
N ALA A 54 -8.71 -11.05 -4.84
CA ALA A 54 -9.43 -11.34 -3.60
C ALA A 54 -9.78 -10.06 -2.85
N LEU A 55 -8.84 -9.10 -2.79
CA LEU A 55 -9.01 -7.76 -2.25
C LEU A 55 -10.16 -7.02 -2.92
N ARG A 56 -10.16 -6.99 -4.25
CA ARG A 56 -11.20 -6.35 -5.05
C ARG A 56 -12.58 -6.97 -4.79
N THR A 57 -12.63 -8.29 -4.67
CA THR A 57 -13.86 -9.04 -4.37
C THR A 57 -14.36 -8.76 -2.95
N ARG A 58 -13.48 -8.76 -1.95
CA ARG A 58 -13.85 -8.44 -0.56
C ARG A 58 -14.39 -7.01 -0.46
N ALA A 59 -13.73 -6.04 -1.10
CA ALA A 59 -14.17 -4.65 -1.10
C ALA A 59 -15.54 -4.48 -1.78
N SER A 60 -15.81 -5.19 -2.87
CA SER A 60 -17.12 -5.14 -3.54
C SER A 60 -18.23 -5.76 -2.69
N VAL A 61 -17.96 -6.88 -2.01
CA VAL A 61 -18.89 -7.51 -1.06
C VAL A 61 -19.19 -6.59 0.11
N VAL A 62 -18.16 -5.98 0.73
CA VAL A 62 -18.36 -5.02 1.83
C VAL A 62 -19.12 -3.79 1.35
N SER A 63 -18.82 -3.28 0.15
CA SER A 63 -19.56 -2.15 -0.44
C SER A 63 -21.03 -2.48 -0.68
N TRP A 64 -21.33 -3.70 -1.14
CA TRP A 64 -22.71 -4.14 -1.34
C TRP A 64 -23.44 -4.29 0.00
N LEU A 65 -22.81 -4.93 0.98
CA LEU A 65 -23.38 -5.04 2.33
C LEU A 65 -23.63 -3.67 2.96
N ALA A 66 -22.68 -2.74 2.82
CA ALA A 66 -22.82 -1.36 3.27
C ALA A 66 -24.01 -0.66 2.62
N ARG A 67 -24.26 -0.86 1.32
CA ARG A 67 -25.44 -0.31 0.64
C ARG A 67 -26.74 -0.93 1.13
N VAL A 68 -26.78 -2.25 1.35
CA VAL A 68 -27.97 -2.95 1.85
C VAL A 68 -28.31 -2.47 3.27
N VAL A 69 -27.32 -2.43 4.17
CA VAL A 69 -27.50 -1.94 5.54
C VAL A 69 -27.88 -0.46 5.52
N GLY A 70 -27.26 0.36 4.66
CA GLY A 70 -27.61 1.77 4.52
C GLY A 70 -29.02 2.01 4.02
N ALA A 71 -29.48 1.23 3.04
CA ALA A 71 -30.86 1.24 2.59
C ALA A 71 -31.83 0.82 3.71
N GLY A 72 -31.47 -0.19 4.50
CA GLY A 72 -32.23 -0.60 5.68
C GLY A 72 -32.37 0.52 6.72
N ILE A 73 -31.27 1.23 7.03
CA ILE A 73 -31.29 2.40 7.92
C ILE A 73 -32.23 3.48 7.38
N LEU A 74 -32.12 3.82 6.08
CA LEU A 74 -32.99 4.82 5.45
C LEU A 74 -34.47 4.43 5.50
N VAL A 75 -34.80 3.17 5.21
CA VAL A 75 -36.18 2.65 5.26
C VAL A 75 -36.70 2.68 6.70
N ALA A 76 -35.90 2.27 7.68
CA ALA A 76 -36.28 2.29 9.09
C ALA A 76 -36.52 3.72 9.59
N THR A 77 -35.62 4.66 9.29
CA THR A 77 -35.78 6.08 9.63
C THR A 77 -37.01 6.69 8.96
N ALA A 78 -37.26 6.38 7.68
CA ALA A 78 -38.45 6.87 6.97
C ALA A 78 -39.74 6.27 7.55
N ALA A 79 -39.76 4.97 7.88
CA ALA A 79 -40.91 4.32 8.50
C ALA A 79 -41.22 4.93 9.87
N LEU A 80 -40.20 5.12 10.71
CA LEU A 80 -40.36 5.79 12.01
C LEU A 80 -40.92 7.20 11.84
N PHE A 81 -40.40 7.97 10.88
CA PHE A 81 -40.87 9.32 10.59
C PHE A 81 -42.33 9.36 10.11
N VAL A 82 -42.74 8.41 9.26
CA VAL A 82 -44.14 8.31 8.82
C VAL A 82 -45.05 7.94 9.99
N ILE A 83 -44.62 7.04 10.88
CA ILE A 83 -45.38 6.65 12.07
C ILE A 83 -45.55 7.85 13.01
N THR A 84 -44.47 8.57 13.32
CA THR A 84 -44.51 9.72 14.23
C THR A 84 -45.34 10.87 13.67
N ILE A 85 -45.26 11.16 12.37
CA ILE A 85 -46.12 12.16 11.72
C ILE A 85 -47.59 11.74 11.75
N ARG A 86 -47.90 10.48 11.43
CA ARG A 86 -49.28 9.99 11.46
C ARG A 86 -49.88 10.12 12.86
N ASP A 87 -49.12 9.75 13.88
CA ASP A 87 -49.57 9.86 15.26
C ASP A 87 -49.74 11.33 15.69
N ALA A 88 -48.79 12.20 15.32
CA ALA A 88 -48.88 13.64 15.58
C ALA A 88 -50.05 14.32 14.86
N LEU A 89 -50.49 13.81 13.71
CA LEU A 89 -51.69 14.33 13.01
C LEU A 89 -52.99 13.78 13.60
N ALA A 90 -53.00 12.55 14.12
CA ALA A 90 -54.17 11.90 14.68
C ALA A 90 -54.44 12.30 16.15
N HIS A 91 -53.37 12.47 16.94
CA HIS A 91 -53.39 12.71 18.39
C HIS A 91 -52.47 13.87 18.78
N GLY A 92 -52.41 14.91 17.94
CA GLY A 92 -51.41 15.98 18.07
C GLY A 92 -51.34 16.62 19.45
N PRO A 93 -50.13 16.98 19.94
CA PRO A 93 -49.93 17.54 21.27
C PRO A 93 -50.79 18.78 21.53
N ASP A 94 -51.51 18.78 22.66
CA ASP A 94 -52.45 19.85 23.04
C ASP A 94 -51.71 21.16 23.38
N ARG A 95 -50.42 21.09 23.72
CA ARG A 95 -49.63 22.23 24.18
C ARG A 95 -48.33 22.38 23.39
N SER A 96 -47.95 23.62 23.10
CA SER A 96 -46.75 23.94 22.28
C SER A 96 -45.44 23.37 22.84
N PHE A 97 -45.32 23.17 24.17
CA PHE A 97 -44.09 22.64 24.77
C PHE A 97 -43.91 21.13 24.57
N GLU A 98 -44.98 20.38 24.32
CA GLU A 98 -44.95 18.93 24.07
C GLU A 98 -44.36 18.59 22.70
N TRP A 99 -44.21 19.58 21.82
CA TRP A 99 -43.51 19.45 20.54
C TRP A 99 -41.99 19.43 20.67
N VAL A 100 -41.43 20.01 21.74
CA VAL A 100 -39.97 20.12 21.92
C VAL A 100 -39.32 18.73 21.98
N PRO A 101 -39.80 17.76 22.79
CA PRO A 101 -39.23 16.41 22.83
C PRO A 101 -39.35 15.65 21.49
N LEU A 102 -40.45 15.86 20.75
CA LEU A 102 -40.63 15.21 19.45
C LEU A 102 -39.62 15.73 18.43
N ILE A 103 -39.43 17.05 18.38
CA ILE A 103 -38.43 17.68 17.50
C ILE A 103 -37.02 17.23 17.89
N GLU A 104 -36.71 17.19 19.19
CA GLU A 104 -35.43 16.72 19.70
C GLU A 104 -35.14 15.29 19.26
N SER A 105 -36.11 14.36 19.41
CA SER A 105 -35.97 12.98 18.98
C SER A 105 -35.74 12.86 17.47
N ILE A 106 -36.52 13.59 16.66
CA ILE A 106 -36.37 13.57 15.19
C ILE A 106 -34.98 14.06 14.78
N ILE A 107 -34.51 15.16 15.37
CA ILE A 107 -33.17 15.68 15.09
C ILE A 107 -32.12 14.63 15.45
N ASN A 108 -32.24 14.04 16.63
CA ASN A 108 -31.29 13.03 17.11
C ASN A 108 -31.22 11.82 16.18
N ASP A 109 -32.38 11.28 15.80
CA ASP A 109 -32.48 10.13 14.90
C ASP A 109 -31.88 10.43 13.51
N LEU A 110 -32.15 11.63 12.96
CA LEU A 110 -31.59 12.05 11.69
C LEU A 110 -30.07 12.23 11.76
N VAL A 111 -29.57 12.83 12.85
CA VAL A 111 -28.13 13.01 13.08
C VAL A 111 -27.45 11.64 13.18
N PHE A 112 -27.96 10.72 13.99
CA PHE A 112 -27.37 9.39 14.13
C PHE A 112 -27.45 8.56 12.84
N ALA A 113 -28.57 8.61 12.12
CA ALA A 113 -28.70 7.96 10.82
C ALA A 113 -27.68 8.54 9.82
N GLY A 114 -27.52 9.87 9.78
CA GLY A 114 -26.54 10.55 8.95
C GLY A 114 -25.11 10.12 9.26
N ILE A 115 -24.74 10.09 10.55
CA ILE A 115 -23.43 9.61 11.02
C ILE A 115 -23.21 8.14 10.61
N ALA A 116 -24.20 7.28 10.87
CA ALA A 116 -24.12 5.86 10.54
C ALA A 116 -23.90 5.65 9.03
N LEU A 117 -24.67 6.34 8.18
CA LEU A 117 -24.53 6.29 6.73
C LEU A 117 -23.16 6.79 6.27
N PHE A 118 -22.68 7.90 6.83
CA PHE A 118 -21.35 8.43 6.52
C PHE A 118 -20.25 7.40 6.79
N PHE A 119 -20.25 6.77 7.97
CA PHE A 119 -19.27 5.73 8.31
C PHE A 119 -19.41 4.49 7.44
N LEU A 120 -20.64 4.09 7.10
CA LEU A 120 -20.93 2.90 6.34
C LEU A 120 -20.46 3.02 4.88
N ILE A 121 -20.65 4.19 4.27
CA ILE A 121 -20.16 4.50 2.92
C ILE A 121 -18.63 4.54 2.88
N ALA A 122 -17.98 5.05 3.94
CA ALA A 122 -16.52 5.14 4.01
C ALA A 122 -15.82 3.82 4.42
N LEU A 123 -16.56 2.83 4.94
CA LEU A 123 -15.99 1.59 5.49
C LEU A 123 -15.20 0.75 4.47
N PRO A 124 -15.70 0.48 3.24
CA PRO A 124 -14.98 -0.37 2.29
C PRO A 124 -13.60 0.20 1.93
N GLU A 125 -13.54 1.52 1.67
CA GLU A 125 -12.30 2.21 1.35
C GLU A 125 -11.31 2.17 2.52
N ARG A 126 -11.79 2.37 3.76
CA ARG A 126 -10.95 2.31 4.97
C ARG A 126 -10.32 0.94 5.18
N LEU A 127 -11.04 -0.15 4.88
CA LEU A 127 -10.51 -1.50 4.99
C LEU A 127 -9.45 -1.78 3.93
N MET A 128 -9.74 -1.46 2.67
CA MET A 128 -8.80 -1.60 1.55
C MET A 128 -7.52 -0.78 1.80
N ARG A 129 -7.67 0.48 2.23
CA ARG A 129 -6.55 1.37 2.57
C ARG A 129 -5.61 0.74 3.60
N ARG A 130 -6.13 0.16 4.67
CA ARG A 130 -5.32 -0.46 5.74
C ARG A 130 -4.46 -1.60 5.21
N GLU A 131 -5.03 -2.44 4.36
CA GLU A 131 -4.36 -3.61 3.79
C GLU A 131 -3.24 -3.18 2.83
N LEU A 132 -3.54 -2.29 1.88
CA LEU A 132 -2.56 -1.76 0.92
C LEU A 132 -1.42 -0.98 1.62
N LEU A 133 -1.74 -0.13 2.60
CA LEU A 133 -0.71 0.58 3.36
C LEU A 133 0.19 -0.37 4.15
N GLY A 134 -0.32 -1.53 4.58
CA GLY A 134 0.48 -2.58 5.21
C GLY A 134 1.52 -3.19 4.26
N VAL A 135 1.12 -3.49 3.03
CA VAL A 135 2.04 -3.96 1.97
C VAL A 135 3.08 -2.89 1.65
N LEU A 136 2.66 -1.64 1.44
CA LEU A 136 3.56 -0.52 1.15
C LEU A 136 4.55 -0.24 2.29
N HIS A 137 4.14 -0.42 3.55
CA HIS A 137 5.05 -0.34 4.69
C HIS A 137 6.15 -1.38 4.64
N ARG A 138 5.82 -2.63 4.27
CA ARG A 138 6.81 -3.71 4.12
C ARG A 138 7.78 -3.41 2.98
N LEU A 139 7.30 -2.90 1.86
CA LEU A 139 8.14 -2.49 0.72
C LEU A 139 9.10 -1.36 1.09
N ARG A 140 8.62 -0.32 1.79
CA ARG A 140 9.47 0.77 2.29
C ARG A 140 10.54 0.26 3.25
N SER A 141 10.16 -0.61 4.19
CA SER A 141 11.11 -1.25 5.10
C SER A 141 12.17 -2.04 4.33
N LEU A 142 11.76 -2.78 3.29
CA LEU A 142 12.69 -3.56 2.47
C LEU A 142 13.67 -2.65 1.70
N ALA A 143 13.22 -1.53 1.17
CA ALA A 143 14.10 -0.55 0.52
C ALA A 143 15.14 0.01 1.50
N HIS A 144 14.73 0.34 2.73
CA HIS A 144 15.68 0.74 3.77
C HIS A 144 16.63 -0.38 4.18
N ILE A 145 16.22 -1.66 4.14
CA ILE A 145 17.12 -2.78 4.37
C ILE A 145 18.17 -2.89 3.24
N VAL A 146 17.79 -2.63 1.99
CA VAL A 146 18.75 -2.54 0.88
C VAL A 146 19.76 -1.42 1.12
N ASP A 147 19.30 -0.22 1.50
CA ASP A 147 20.15 0.91 1.87
C ASP A 147 21.11 0.56 3.03
N MET A 148 20.61 -0.16 4.05
CA MET A 148 21.45 -0.67 5.14
C MET A 148 22.53 -1.64 4.67
N HIS A 149 22.25 -2.47 3.66
CA HIS A 149 23.26 -3.33 3.05
C HIS A 149 24.36 -2.54 2.31
N GLN A 150 24.11 -1.30 1.91
CA GLN A 150 25.06 -0.43 1.21
C GLN A 150 26.02 0.31 2.15
N LEU A 151 25.67 0.57 3.42
CA LEU A 151 26.51 1.38 4.33
C LEU A 151 27.96 0.87 4.47
N THR A 152 28.17 -0.44 4.37
CA THR A 152 29.50 -1.06 4.45
C THR A 152 30.15 -1.32 3.09
N LYS A 153 29.40 -1.11 1.99
CA LYS A 153 29.78 -1.31 0.59
C LYS A 153 29.76 0.02 -0.14
N ASP A 154 30.49 1.00 0.39
CA ASP A 154 30.50 2.36 -0.15
C ASP A 154 31.00 2.38 -1.61
N PRO A 155 30.22 2.90 -2.58
CA PRO A 155 30.64 3.05 -3.98
C PRO A 155 31.94 3.84 -4.17
N GLU A 156 32.28 4.76 -3.26
CA GLU A 156 33.54 5.54 -3.35
C GLU A 156 34.79 4.65 -3.37
N ARG A 157 34.70 3.43 -2.83
CA ARG A 157 35.77 2.42 -2.85
C ARG A 157 36.15 1.94 -4.25
N LEU A 158 35.25 2.14 -5.22
CA LEU A 158 35.53 1.82 -6.62
C LEU A 158 36.44 2.88 -7.25
N ARG A 159 36.60 4.07 -6.65
CA ARG A 159 37.44 5.12 -7.23
C ARG A 159 38.93 4.74 -7.17
N PRO A 160 39.72 5.07 -8.20
CA PRO A 160 41.16 4.79 -8.22
C PRO A 160 41.95 5.48 -7.11
N ASP A 161 41.46 6.62 -6.63
CA ASP A 161 42.09 7.49 -5.62
C ASP A 161 41.56 7.24 -4.20
N PHE A 162 40.80 6.16 -3.97
CA PHE A 162 40.26 5.83 -2.65
C PHE A 162 41.37 5.47 -1.66
N VAL A 163 41.46 6.21 -0.56
CA VAL A 163 42.42 5.96 0.53
C VAL A 163 41.69 5.41 1.76
N LYS A 164 42.06 4.19 2.19
CA LYS A 164 41.53 3.57 3.41
C LYS A 164 42.08 4.28 4.66
N THR A 165 41.24 4.38 5.69
CA THR A 165 41.66 4.75 7.06
C THR A 165 41.83 3.50 7.92
N SER A 166 42.42 3.65 9.11
CA SER A 166 42.55 2.56 10.09
C SER A 166 41.22 2.03 10.64
N LYS A 167 40.10 2.74 10.39
CA LYS A 167 38.74 2.35 10.81
C LYS A 167 37.82 2.02 9.63
N SER A 168 38.33 2.00 8.40
CA SER A 168 37.54 1.63 7.23
C SER A 168 37.13 0.16 7.32
N VAL A 169 35.81 -0.10 7.25
CA VAL A 169 35.25 -1.47 7.27
C VAL A 169 35.69 -2.23 6.01
N GLU A 170 36.01 -3.52 6.11
CA GLU A 170 36.29 -4.34 4.93
C GLU A 170 34.99 -4.98 4.38
N PRO A 171 34.63 -4.76 3.11
CA PRO A 171 33.41 -5.34 2.54
C PRO A 171 33.53 -6.86 2.29
N GLY A 172 34.76 -7.37 2.23
CA GLY A 172 35.08 -8.75 1.85
C GLY A 172 34.64 -9.07 0.41
N LEU A 173 34.71 -8.08 -0.48
CA LEU A 173 34.36 -8.18 -1.89
C LEU A 173 35.52 -7.57 -2.70
N GLU A 174 35.89 -8.22 -3.79
CA GLU A 174 36.75 -7.63 -4.81
C GLU A 174 36.06 -6.46 -5.53
N ARG A 175 36.80 -5.71 -6.34
CA ARG A 175 36.28 -4.50 -7.00
C ARG A 175 35.10 -4.80 -7.92
N ASP A 176 35.22 -5.83 -8.76
CA ASP A 176 34.18 -6.30 -9.68
C ASP A 176 32.97 -6.87 -8.93
N GLU A 177 33.21 -7.62 -7.86
CA GLU A 177 32.15 -8.13 -6.99
C GLU A 177 31.38 -6.98 -6.30
N LEU A 178 32.07 -5.94 -5.86
CA LEU A 178 31.44 -4.76 -5.26
C LEU A 178 30.56 -4.02 -6.26
N GLU A 179 31.02 -3.85 -7.50
CA GLU A 179 30.23 -3.24 -8.58
C GLU A 179 28.94 -4.02 -8.85
N HIS A 180 29.05 -5.35 -9.02
CA HIS A 180 27.89 -6.21 -9.21
C HIS A 180 26.95 -6.25 -8.00
N TYR A 181 27.49 -6.16 -6.78
CA TYR A 181 26.68 -6.10 -5.57
C TYR A 181 25.82 -4.82 -5.53
N LEU A 182 26.42 -3.68 -5.89
CA LEU A 182 25.75 -2.38 -5.94
C LEU A 182 24.74 -2.29 -7.09
N ASP A 183 25.03 -2.93 -8.23
CA ASP A 183 24.08 -3.08 -9.33
C ASP A 183 22.83 -3.87 -8.88
N TYR A 184 23.01 -5.02 -8.22
CA TYR A 184 21.88 -5.79 -7.68
C TYR A 184 21.07 -5.03 -6.62
N CYS A 185 21.71 -4.22 -5.78
CA CYS A 185 20.98 -3.33 -4.87
C CYS A 185 20.13 -2.31 -5.64
N SER A 186 20.64 -1.75 -6.74
CA SER A 186 19.91 -0.82 -7.61
C SER A 186 18.72 -1.52 -8.30
N GLU A 187 18.93 -2.74 -8.83
CA GLU A 187 17.88 -3.56 -9.43
C GLU A 187 16.79 -3.90 -8.41
N LEU A 188 17.15 -4.27 -7.17
CA LEU A 188 16.20 -4.52 -6.10
C LEU A 188 15.37 -3.28 -5.75
N LEU A 189 16.01 -2.11 -5.63
CA LEU A 189 15.30 -0.85 -5.38
C LEU A 189 14.31 -0.53 -6.52
N SER A 190 14.71 -0.74 -7.77
CA SER A 190 13.82 -0.57 -8.93
C SER A 190 12.61 -1.51 -8.87
N LEU A 191 12.82 -2.77 -8.53
CA LEU A 191 11.74 -3.75 -8.39
C LEU A 191 10.84 -3.47 -7.19
N ILE A 192 11.36 -2.98 -6.07
CA ILE A 192 10.55 -2.52 -4.93
C ILE A 192 9.59 -1.41 -5.38
N GLY A 193 10.06 -0.44 -6.16
CA GLY A 193 9.21 0.60 -6.75
C GLY A 193 8.12 0.01 -7.65
N LYS A 194 8.46 -0.95 -8.53
CA LYS A 194 7.50 -1.61 -9.41
C LYS A 194 6.45 -2.43 -8.66
N VAL A 195 6.83 -3.13 -7.60
CA VAL A 195 5.88 -3.87 -6.75
C VAL A 195 4.98 -2.91 -5.97
N ALA A 196 5.48 -1.75 -5.55
CA ALA A 196 4.64 -0.71 -4.96
C ALA A 196 3.63 -0.18 -5.98
N ALA A 197 4.05 0.06 -7.22
CA ALA A 197 3.18 0.53 -8.30
C ALA A 197 2.03 -0.45 -8.63
N LEU A 198 2.25 -1.77 -8.50
CA LEU A 198 1.17 -2.77 -8.66
C LEU A 198 -0.01 -2.52 -7.71
N CYS A 199 0.23 -1.95 -6.53
CA CYS A 199 -0.83 -1.63 -5.57
C CYS A 199 -1.78 -0.53 -6.08
N ALA A 200 -1.35 0.31 -7.04
CA ALA A 200 -2.18 1.36 -7.63
C ALA A 200 -3.30 0.81 -8.52
N GLU A 201 -3.18 -0.43 -9.02
CA GLU A 201 -4.21 -1.06 -9.87
C GLU A 201 -5.47 -1.47 -9.09
N GLU A 202 -5.38 -1.47 -7.76
CA GLU A 202 -6.45 -1.88 -6.85
C GLU A 202 -7.20 -0.72 -6.22
N THR A 203 -6.71 0.52 -6.31
CA THR A 203 -7.29 1.66 -5.59
C THR A 203 -7.06 3.02 -6.24
N GLN A 204 -7.97 3.95 -5.98
CA GLN A 204 -7.83 5.38 -6.29
C GLN A 204 -7.66 6.24 -5.02
N ASP A 205 -7.38 5.60 -3.89
CA ASP A 205 -7.19 6.25 -2.61
C ASP A 205 -5.93 7.14 -2.62
N ALA A 206 -6.13 8.46 -2.42
CA ALA A 206 -5.05 9.44 -2.49
C ALA A 206 -3.89 9.14 -1.51
N VAL A 207 -4.18 8.63 -0.31
CA VAL A 207 -3.15 8.34 0.70
C VAL A 207 -2.30 7.15 0.26
N VAL A 208 -2.92 6.13 -0.36
CA VAL A 208 -2.20 4.98 -0.91
C VAL A 208 -1.33 5.42 -2.08
N LEU A 209 -1.88 6.20 -3.02
CA LEU A 209 -1.15 6.71 -4.18
C LEU A 209 0.04 7.58 -3.79
N ASP A 210 -0.14 8.50 -2.83
CA ASP A 210 0.97 9.32 -2.29
C ASP A 210 2.07 8.46 -1.66
N THR A 211 1.68 7.39 -0.96
CA THR A 211 2.65 6.46 -0.35
C THR A 211 3.44 5.69 -1.42
N ILE A 212 2.80 5.30 -2.53
CA ILE A 212 3.47 4.67 -3.68
C ILE A 212 4.50 5.62 -4.27
N VAL A 213 4.09 6.86 -4.58
CA VAL A 213 4.98 7.90 -5.14
C VAL A 213 6.16 8.18 -4.21
N ALA A 214 5.95 8.20 -2.89
CA ALA A 214 7.02 8.37 -1.93
C ALA A 214 8.04 7.21 -1.97
N ILE A 215 7.57 5.96 -2.10
CA ILE A 215 8.46 4.79 -2.25
C ILE A 215 9.22 4.86 -3.56
N GLU A 216 8.57 5.13 -4.69
CA GLU A 216 9.21 5.23 -6.00
C GLU A 216 10.27 6.33 -6.05
N THR A 217 9.97 7.48 -5.44
CA THR A 217 10.91 8.60 -5.33
C THR A 217 12.12 8.20 -4.49
N MET A 218 11.89 7.58 -3.33
CA MET A 218 12.95 7.14 -2.43
C MET A 218 13.86 6.10 -3.09
N THR A 219 13.28 5.07 -3.73
CA THR A 219 14.05 4.01 -4.39
C THR A 219 14.86 4.54 -5.56
N THR A 220 14.31 5.48 -6.34
CA THR A 220 15.01 6.14 -7.44
C THR A 220 16.18 6.99 -6.94
N GLN A 221 15.96 7.76 -5.87
CA GLN A 221 17.03 8.57 -5.26
C GLN A 221 18.15 7.73 -4.66
N MET A 222 17.81 6.63 -3.96
CA MET A 222 18.79 5.69 -3.40
C MET A 222 19.62 5.05 -4.52
N ALA A 223 18.97 4.55 -5.57
CA ALA A 223 19.67 3.96 -6.73
C ALA A 223 20.57 4.99 -7.43
N GLY A 224 20.10 6.22 -7.63
CA GLY A 224 20.88 7.30 -8.25
C GLY A 224 22.12 7.69 -7.46
N LYS A 225 22.04 7.73 -6.12
CA LYS A 225 23.18 8.06 -5.24
C LYS A 225 24.34 7.07 -5.36
N ILE A 226 24.06 5.80 -5.68
CA ILE A 226 25.10 4.79 -5.87
C ILE A 226 26.00 5.20 -7.03
N TRP A 227 25.42 5.49 -8.19
CA TRP A 227 26.16 5.80 -9.42
C TRP A 227 26.77 7.21 -9.42
N GLN A 228 26.13 8.18 -8.76
CA GLN A 228 26.69 9.53 -8.58
C GLN A 228 28.00 9.54 -7.78
N LYS A 229 28.21 8.57 -6.88
CA LYS A 229 29.44 8.46 -6.09
C LYS A 229 30.57 7.71 -6.80
N ILE A 230 30.24 6.96 -7.86
CA ILE A 230 31.20 6.22 -8.69
C ILE A 230 31.76 7.10 -9.81
N SER A 231 30.92 7.99 -10.35
CA SER A 231 31.26 8.93 -11.43
C SER A 231 32.16 10.06 -10.94
#